data_AF-A0A2U3N4J6-F1
#
_entry.id   AF-A0A2U3N4J6-F1
#
_cell.length_a   1.000
_cell.length_b   1.000
_cell.length_c   1.000
_cell.angle_alpha   90.00
_cell.angle_beta   90.00
_cell.angle_gamma   90.00
#
_symmetry.space_group_name_H-M   'P 1'
#
loop_
_entity.id
_entity.type
_entity.pdbx_description
1 polymer ?
#
loop_
_entity_poly.entity_id
_entity_poly.type
_entity_poly.pdbx_seq_one_letter_code
_entity_poly.pdbx_strand_id
1 'polypeptide(L)'
;MDTLNSSWNNTLKNRITSLGDIVISSGGEGVLKLNTVDINSTNGGVLLVSNKELTIDGNNEYETDAYGSSGKINANNVKVYSVNGVVDVSSGEINSKKGDILISSGKDVVVHDIDLNSKRNIEIHSDKNLNLERSNIIADHHIALSSKKDLRTFLNYALKAEGILSLISGGIVDGNGSGGTVLIEANELSDEFSYGFSAHGSEFLKNDNKLSSINGNLSVLLNKDFILKPLKSNGRGAWSLSALNDIDIRSKQGKIEFIGDLYFSSTPTPRFIDIKSLAGGGFVAQRFEMQSAPN
;
A
#
# COMPACT_ATOMS: atom_id res chain seq x y z
N MET A 1 38.79 -18.12 -29.93
CA MET A 1 38.19 -16.89 -29.37
C MET A 1 36.90 -16.68 -30.14
N ASP A 2 35.83 -17.32 -29.67
CA ASP A 2 34.49 -17.07 -30.20
C ASP A 2 34.02 -15.74 -29.64
N THR A 3 33.84 -14.77 -30.53
CA THR A 3 33.19 -13.51 -30.21
C THR A 3 31.72 -13.79 -29.97
N LEU A 4 31.33 -13.86 -28.69
CA LEU A 4 29.94 -13.85 -28.27
C LEU A 4 29.25 -12.64 -28.89
N ASN A 5 28.37 -12.91 -29.84
CA ASN A 5 27.55 -11.92 -30.53
C ASN A 5 26.43 -11.53 -29.55
N SER A 6 26.63 -10.46 -28.78
CA SER A 6 25.72 -9.96 -27.74
C SER A 6 24.43 -9.32 -28.28
N SER A 7 24.01 -9.67 -29.49
CA SER A 7 22.93 -8.99 -30.23
C SER A 7 21.54 -9.63 -30.10
N TRP A 8 21.34 -10.58 -29.19
CA TRP A 8 20.07 -11.34 -29.06
C TRP A 8 19.32 -11.20 -27.72
N ASN A 9 19.65 -10.20 -26.89
CA ASN A 9 18.86 -9.90 -25.68
C ASN A 9 17.79 -8.82 -25.93
N ASN A 10 17.26 -8.71 -27.16
CA ASN A 10 16.04 -7.96 -27.40
C ASN A 10 14.85 -8.90 -27.19
N THR A 11 14.38 -9.01 -25.95
CA THR A 11 13.05 -9.60 -25.69
C THR A 11 12.04 -8.78 -26.51
N LEU A 12 11.36 -9.41 -27.47
CA LEU A 12 10.31 -8.77 -28.25
C LEU A 12 9.19 -8.33 -27.28
N LYS A 13 9.20 -7.05 -26.94
CA LYS A 13 8.19 -6.47 -26.06
C LYS A 13 6.93 -6.18 -26.87
N ASN A 14 5.82 -6.82 -26.49
CA ASN A 14 4.54 -6.56 -27.11
C ASN A 14 4.07 -5.16 -26.72
N ARG A 15 3.54 -4.40 -27.69
CA ARG A 15 3.05 -3.03 -27.46
C ARG A 15 1.62 -2.89 -27.97
N ILE A 16 0.75 -2.34 -27.14
CA ILE A 16 -0.61 -1.94 -27.49
C ILE A 16 -0.69 -0.42 -27.29
N THR A 17 -0.96 0.32 -28.36
CA THR A 17 -1.02 1.78 -28.32
C THR A 17 -2.32 2.30 -28.91
N SER A 18 -2.85 3.35 -28.30
CA SER A 18 -4.05 4.04 -28.78
C SER A 18 -3.99 5.53 -28.44
N LEU A 19 -4.63 6.36 -29.27
CA LEU A 19 -4.88 7.75 -28.91
C LEU A 19 -6.01 7.86 -27.87
N GLY A 20 -7.05 7.02 -27.99
CA GLY A 20 -8.19 6.96 -27.08
C GLY A 20 -8.06 5.80 -26.09
N ASP A 21 -9.20 5.34 -25.57
CA ASP A 21 -9.23 4.27 -24.58
C ASP A 21 -8.69 2.93 -25.12
N ILE A 22 -8.13 2.13 -24.22
CA ILE A 22 -7.79 0.73 -24.45
C ILE A 22 -8.62 -0.11 -23.48
N VAL A 23 -9.40 -1.04 -24.02
CA VAL A 23 -10.16 -2.01 -23.22
C VAL A 23 -9.69 -3.40 -23.61
N ILE A 24 -9.20 -4.16 -22.62
CA ILE A 24 -8.86 -5.58 -22.78
C ILE A 24 -9.72 -6.33 -21.79
N SER A 25 -10.54 -7.24 -22.29
CA SER A 25 -11.49 -7.96 -21.46
C SER A 25 -11.52 -9.45 -21.77
N SER A 26 -11.79 -10.25 -20.74
CA SER A 26 -12.06 -11.68 -20.84
C SER A 26 -13.49 -11.94 -20.38
N GLY A 27 -14.34 -12.43 -21.30
CA GLY A 27 -15.76 -12.67 -21.04
C GLY A 27 -16.05 -14.08 -20.47
N GLY A 28 -17.26 -14.28 -19.96
CA GLY A 28 -17.71 -15.58 -19.46
C GLY A 28 -16.85 -16.05 -18.27
N GLU A 29 -16.37 -17.28 -18.29
CA GLU A 29 -15.44 -17.82 -17.28
C GLU A 29 -13.96 -17.48 -17.54
N GLY A 30 -13.71 -16.51 -18.42
CA GLY A 30 -12.38 -16.17 -18.91
C GLY A 30 -11.43 -15.63 -17.84
N VAL A 31 -10.15 -15.92 -18.07
CA VAL A 31 -8.98 -15.38 -17.37
C VAL A 31 -8.30 -14.37 -18.30
N LEU A 32 -7.67 -13.33 -17.75
CA LEU A 32 -6.84 -12.39 -18.49
C LEU A 32 -5.41 -12.46 -17.97
N LYS A 33 -4.44 -12.75 -18.83
CA LYS A 33 -3.01 -12.72 -18.48
C LYS A 33 -2.28 -11.82 -19.46
N LEU A 34 -1.56 -10.83 -18.93
CA LEU A 34 -0.75 -9.90 -19.70
C LEU A 34 0.70 -10.03 -19.24
N ASN A 35 1.54 -10.63 -20.09
CA ASN A 35 2.94 -10.87 -19.78
C ASN A 35 3.81 -9.95 -20.63
N THR A 36 4.63 -9.11 -19.99
CA THR A 36 5.65 -8.26 -20.63
C THR A 36 5.07 -7.37 -21.76
N VAL A 37 3.94 -6.69 -21.49
CA VAL A 37 3.25 -5.81 -22.46
C VAL A 37 3.41 -4.34 -22.07
N ASP A 38 3.75 -3.49 -23.04
CA ASP A 38 3.54 -2.04 -22.93
C ASP A 38 2.13 -1.68 -23.41
N ILE A 39 1.35 -1.05 -22.55
CA ILE A 39 0.03 -0.52 -22.89
C ILE A 39 0.09 1.00 -22.75
N ASN A 40 -0.04 1.73 -23.85
CA ASN A 40 0.00 3.20 -23.83
C ASN A 40 -1.25 3.80 -24.48
N SER A 41 -2.12 4.37 -23.65
CA SER A 41 -3.18 5.28 -24.09
C SER A 41 -2.69 6.73 -23.94
N THR A 42 -2.73 7.48 -25.02
CA THR A 42 -2.19 8.84 -25.05
C THR A 42 -3.15 9.84 -24.40
N ASN A 43 -4.43 9.80 -24.78
CA ASN A 43 -5.46 10.71 -24.29
C ASN A 43 -6.66 9.99 -23.63
N GLY A 44 -6.65 8.67 -23.55
CA GLY A 44 -7.71 7.87 -22.94
C GLY A 44 -7.25 7.12 -21.70
N GLY A 45 -8.13 6.26 -21.19
CA GLY A 45 -7.89 5.32 -20.12
C GLY A 45 -7.48 3.93 -20.59
N VAL A 46 -7.03 3.11 -19.65
CA VAL A 46 -6.85 1.67 -19.82
C VAL A 46 -7.81 0.97 -18.86
N LEU A 47 -8.60 0.05 -19.40
CA LEU A 47 -9.52 -0.81 -18.64
C LEU A 47 -9.19 -2.28 -18.92
N LEU A 48 -8.76 -2.99 -17.88
CA LEU A 48 -8.46 -4.41 -17.90
C LEU A 48 -9.50 -5.14 -17.05
N VAL A 49 -10.24 -6.06 -17.67
CA VAL A 49 -11.36 -6.74 -17.00
C VAL A 49 -11.28 -8.25 -17.21
N SER A 50 -11.46 -9.00 -16.13
CA SER A 50 -11.63 -10.45 -16.15
C SER A 50 -12.82 -10.85 -15.29
N ASN A 51 -13.50 -11.94 -15.64
CA ASN A 51 -14.47 -12.52 -14.71
C ASN A 51 -13.77 -13.36 -13.63
N LYS A 52 -12.75 -14.14 -14.02
CA LYS A 52 -11.89 -14.90 -13.11
C LYS A 52 -10.55 -14.19 -12.94
N GLU A 53 -9.46 -14.93 -12.86
CA GLU A 53 -8.12 -14.39 -12.60
C GLU A 53 -7.73 -13.31 -13.62
N LEU A 54 -7.09 -12.25 -13.13
CA LEU A 54 -6.43 -11.22 -13.92
C LEU A 54 -4.99 -11.11 -13.43
N THR A 55 -4.05 -11.43 -14.31
CA THR A 55 -2.61 -11.31 -14.04
C THR A 55 -2.00 -10.27 -14.97
N ILE A 56 -1.26 -9.33 -14.40
CA ILE A 56 -0.33 -8.46 -15.11
C ILE A 56 1.05 -8.79 -14.59
N ASP A 57 1.87 -9.42 -15.41
CA ASP A 57 3.26 -9.72 -15.09
C ASP A 57 4.14 -8.93 -16.05
N GLY A 58 4.72 -7.84 -15.58
CA GLY A 58 5.60 -7.04 -16.42
C GLY A 58 6.97 -7.68 -16.69
N ASN A 59 7.30 -8.82 -16.07
CA ASN A 59 8.56 -9.56 -16.18
C ASN A 59 9.78 -8.70 -15.81
N ASN A 60 10.04 -8.64 -14.51
CA ASN A 60 11.30 -8.18 -13.94
C ASN A 60 11.97 -9.41 -13.35
N GLU A 61 13.06 -9.86 -13.97
CA GLU A 61 14.11 -10.48 -13.17
C GLU A 61 14.56 -9.37 -12.21
N TYR A 62 14.11 -9.41 -10.96
CA TYR A 62 14.49 -8.47 -9.90
C TYR A 62 15.95 -8.72 -9.45
N GLU A 63 16.83 -9.08 -10.40
CA GLU A 63 18.28 -9.11 -10.23
C GLU A 63 18.80 -7.71 -10.57
N THR A 64 19.49 -7.14 -9.59
CA THR A 64 19.78 -5.72 -9.40
C THR A 64 20.58 -5.00 -10.49
N ASP A 65 20.93 -5.65 -11.60
CA ASP A 65 21.89 -5.11 -12.57
C ASP A 65 21.46 -5.24 -14.04
N ALA A 66 20.27 -5.79 -14.34
CA ALA A 66 19.77 -5.90 -15.70
C ALA A 66 18.56 -4.98 -15.92
N TYR A 67 18.71 -4.01 -16.83
CA TYR A 67 17.61 -3.28 -17.46
C TYR A 67 16.77 -4.24 -18.34
N GLY A 68 16.18 -5.27 -17.72
CA GLY A 68 15.23 -6.19 -18.34
C GLY A 68 13.93 -5.46 -18.66
N SER A 69 13.29 -5.82 -19.76
CA SER A 69 12.17 -5.07 -20.35
C SER A 69 10.88 -5.17 -19.52
N SER A 70 10.74 -4.36 -18.47
CA SER A 70 9.55 -4.32 -17.61
C SER A 70 8.31 -3.82 -18.35
N GLY A 71 7.17 -4.50 -18.23
CA GLY A 71 5.88 -4.07 -18.80
C GLY A 71 5.40 -2.75 -18.18
N LYS A 72 4.91 -1.82 -19.03
CA LYS A 72 4.42 -0.51 -18.57
C LYS A 72 3.00 -0.24 -19.02
N ILE A 73 2.17 0.27 -18.12
CA ILE A 73 0.84 0.79 -18.44
C ILE A 73 0.83 2.30 -18.23
N ASN A 74 0.61 3.06 -19.29
CA ASN A 74 0.56 4.52 -19.26
C ASN A 74 -0.79 4.99 -19.84
N ALA A 75 -1.59 5.68 -19.04
CA ALA A 75 -2.90 6.18 -19.47
C ALA A 75 -3.32 7.42 -18.68
N ASN A 76 -4.41 8.08 -19.08
CA ASN A 76 -5.02 9.11 -18.22
C ASN A 76 -5.63 8.53 -16.97
N ASN A 77 -6.17 7.31 -17.01
CA ASN A 77 -6.65 6.56 -15.86
C ASN A 77 -6.42 5.06 -16.13
N VAL A 78 -6.18 4.29 -15.09
CA VAL A 78 -5.99 2.83 -15.21
C VAL A 78 -6.96 2.12 -14.29
N LYS A 79 -7.72 1.18 -14.83
CA LYS A 79 -8.65 0.35 -14.08
C LYS A 79 -8.34 -1.12 -14.34
N VAL A 80 -8.11 -1.87 -13.28
CA VAL A 80 -7.83 -3.31 -13.29
C VAL A 80 -8.86 -3.99 -12.40
N TYR A 81 -9.68 -4.86 -12.97
CA TYR A 81 -10.79 -5.45 -12.25
C TYR A 81 -10.97 -6.93 -12.55
N SER A 82 -11.11 -7.71 -11.47
CA SER A 82 -11.65 -9.08 -11.52
C SER A 82 -12.96 -9.16 -10.75
N VAL A 83 -14.02 -9.66 -11.40
CA VAL A 83 -15.35 -9.78 -10.77
C VAL A 83 -15.38 -10.86 -9.69
N ASN A 84 -14.86 -12.06 -10.00
CA ASN A 84 -14.99 -13.26 -9.17
C ASN A 84 -13.65 -14.00 -8.97
N GLY A 85 -12.54 -13.47 -9.49
CA GLY A 85 -11.21 -14.06 -9.42
C GLY A 85 -10.25 -13.27 -8.55
N VAL A 86 -8.97 -13.64 -8.61
CA VAL A 86 -7.85 -12.91 -8.00
C VAL A 86 -7.34 -11.86 -8.99
N VAL A 87 -6.83 -10.74 -8.49
CA VAL A 87 -6.00 -9.82 -9.26
C VAL A 87 -4.57 -9.91 -8.75
N ASP A 88 -3.65 -10.18 -9.66
CA ASP A 88 -2.22 -10.22 -9.42
C ASP A 88 -1.54 -9.22 -10.37
N VAL A 89 -0.86 -8.22 -9.81
CA VAL A 89 -0.20 -7.16 -10.56
C VAL A 89 1.24 -7.07 -10.11
N SER A 90 2.17 -7.35 -11.01
CA SER A 90 3.57 -7.40 -10.67
C SER A 90 4.54 -6.91 -11.73
N SER A 91 5.76 -6.64 -11.28
CA SER A 91 6.97 -6.59 -12.11
C SER A 91 6.95 -5.54 -13.23
N GLY A 92 6.56 -4.29 -12.95
CA GLY A 92 6.40 -3.27 -13.99
C GLY A 92 6.20 -1.85 -13.48
N GLU A 93 5.47 -1.05 -14.26
CA GLU A 93 5.08 0.31 -13.89
C GLU A 93 3.65 0.60 -14.38
N ILE A 94 2.79 1.13 -13.51
CA ILE A 94 1.47 1.64 -13.89
C ILE A 94 1.40 3.12 -13.55
N ASN A 95 1.23 3.95 -14.58
CA ASN A 95 1.15 5.39 -14.48
C ASN A 95 -0.20 5.92 -14.93
N SER A 96 -0.83 6.69 -14.05
CA SER A 96 -1.94 7.56 -14.39
C SER A 96 -1.47 9.01 -14.57
N LYS A 97 -1.61 9.54 -15.79
CA LYS A 97 -1.14 10.88 -16.18
C LYS A 97 -2.04 12.00 -15.67
N LYS A 98 -3.33 11.74 -15.42
CA LYS A 98 -4.33 12.79 -15.09
C LYS A 98 -5.40 12.34 -14.09
N GLY A 99 -5.66 11.05 -14.01
CA GLY A 99 -6.80 10.42 -13.36
C GLY A 99 -6.35 9.47 -12.26
N ASP A 100 -7.16 8.46 -11.99
CA ASP A 100 -6.92 7.51 -10.90
C ASP A 100 -6.36 6.17 -11.40
N ILE A 101 -5.70 5.44 -10.50
CA ILE A 101 -5.45 4.00 -10.63
C ILE A 101 -6.44 3.28 -9.72
N LEU A 102 -7.25 2.39 -10.28
CA LEU A 102 -8.18 1.54 -9.53
C LEU A 102 -7.84 0.08 -9.77
N ILE A 103 -7.56 -0.67 -8.71
CA ILE A 103 -7.32 -2.12 -8.75
C ILE A 103 -8.33 -2.79 -7.84
N SER A 104 -9.14 -3.72 -8.35
CA SER A 104 -10.16 -4.37 -7.52
C SER A 104 -10.45 -5.82 -7.89
N SER A 105 -10.86 -6.60 -6.89
CA SER A 105 -11.04 -8.04 -7.02
C SER A 105 -12.17 -8.56 -6.14
N GLY A 106 -12.98 -9.48 -6.67
CA GLY A 106 -13.93 -10.28 -5.89
C GLY A 106 -13.26 -11.36 -5.00
N LYS A 107 -11.94 -11.57 -5.14
CA LYS A 107 -11.13 -12.38 -4.23
C LYS A 107 -9.93 -11.57 -3.75
N ASP A 108 -8.77 -12.20 -3.64
CA ASP A 108 -7.54 -11.55 -3.20
C ASP A 108 -7.04 -10.54 -4.26
N VAL A 109 -6.31 -9.54 -3.79
CA VAL A 109 -5.47 -8.66 -4.61
C VAL A 109 -4.03 -8.81 -4.11
N VAL A 110 -3.11 -9.08 -5.03
CA VAL A 110 -1.68 -9.05 -4.77
C VAL A 110 -1.05 -8.02 -5.71
N VAL A 111 -0.32 -7.07 -5.14
CA VAL A 111 0.47 -6.09 -5.88
C VAL A 111 1.90 -6.22 -5.38
N HIS A 112 2.83 -6.58 -6.27
CA HIS A 112 4.20 -6.78 -5.85
C HIS A 112 5.25 -6.42 -6.89
N ASP A 113 6.43 -5.99 -6.43
CA ASP A 113 7.57 -5.71 -7.31
C ASP A 113 7.23 -4.67 -8.42
N ILE A 114 6.40 -3.68 -8.10
CA ILE A 114 5.83 -2.74 -9.08
C ILE A 114 5.80 -1.29 -8.58
N ASP A 115 5.92 -0.36 -9.51
CA ASP A 115 5.66 1.05 -9.29
C ASP A 115 4.23 1.43 -9.72
N LEU A 116 3.40 1.91 -8.78
CA LEU A 116 2.09 2.50 -9.04
C LEU A 116 2.17 4.01 -8.79
N ASN A 117 2.12 4.81 -9.85
CA ASN A 117 2.19 6.26 -9.76
C ASN A 117 0.92 6.93 -10.30
N SER A 118 0.23 7.69 -9.46
CA SER A 118 -0.99 8.39 -9.85
C SER A 118 -0.89 9.90 -9.61
N LYS A 119 -1.27 10.68 -10.63
CA LYS A 119 -1.48 12.13 -10.51
C LYS A 119 -2.74 12.53 -9.72
N ARG A 120 -3.55 11.56 -9.30
CA ARG A 120 -4.68 11.77 -8.40
C ARG A 120 -4.72 10.67 -7.35
N ASN A 121 -5.64 9.71 -7.48
CA ASN A 121 -5.85 8.69 -6.48
C ASN A 121 -5.27 7.34 -6.90
N ILE A 122 -4.93 6.52 -5.92
CA ILE A 122 -4.76 5.07 -6.06
C ILE A 122 -5.77 4.41 -5.13
N GLU A 123 -6.66 3.61 -5.69
CA GLU A 123 -7.69 2.88 -4.94
C GLU A 123 -7.49 1.38 -5.18
N ILE A 124 -7.28 0.63 -4.10
CA ILE A 124 -7.10 -0.82 -4.17
C ILE A 124 -8.09 -1.51 -3.24
N HIS A 125 -8.94 -2.37 -3.81
CA HIS A 125 -10.01 -3.05 -3.09
C HIS A 125 -9.98 -4.56 -3.26
N SER A 126 -10.03 -5.28 -2.14
CA SER A 126 -10.10 -6.73 -2.10
C SER A 126 -11.30 -7.21 -1.28
N ASP A 127 -12.08 -8.12 -1.86
CA ASP A 127 -13.13 -8.84 -1.15
C ASP A 127 -12.60 -9.98 -0.26
N LYS A 128 -11.30 -10.26 -0.32
CA LYS A 128 -10.57 -11.18 0.56
C LYS A 128 -9.38 -10.45 1.17
N ASN A 129 -8.14 -10.90 0.93
CA ASN A 129 -6.94 -10.26 1.46
C ASN A 129 -6.34 -9.29 0.43
N LEU A 130 -5.70 -8.23 0.92
CA LEU A 130 -4.94 -7.29 0.11
C LEU A 130 -3.49 -7.36 0.54
N ASN A 131 -2.61 -7.80 -0.35
CA ASN A 131 -1.17 -7.89 -0.10
C ASN A 131 -0.41 -6.95 -1.03
N LEU A 132 0.34 -6.03 -0.45
CA LEU A 132 1.20 -5.08 -1.13
C LEU A 132 2.64 -5.34 -0.69
N GLU A 133 3.51 -5.77 -1.60
CA GLU A 133 4.88 -6.17 -1.27
C GLU A 133 5.90 -5.56 -2.22
N ARG A 134 7.06 -5.12 -1.72
CA ARG A 134 8.19 -4.68 -2.56
C ARG A 134 7.77 -3.69 -3.66
N SER A 135 6.81 -2.82 -3.36
CA SER A 135 6.24 -1.89 -4.33
C SER A 135 6.47 -0.43 -3.92
N ASN A 136 6.48 0.47 -4.92
CA ASN A 136 6.36 1.91 -4.71
C ASN A 136 4.95 2.35 -5.12
N ILE A 137 4.15 2.78 -4.15
CA ILE A 137 2.77 3.20 -4.38
C ILE A 137 2.67 4.67 -3.97
N ILE A 138 2.57 5.54 -4.98
CA ILE A 138 2.68 7.00 -4.81
C ILE A 138 1.50 7.69 -5.49
N ALA A 139 0.77 8.52 -4.73
CA ALA A 139 -0.35 9.29 -5.25
C ALA A 139 -0.23 10.77 -4.87
N ASP A 140 -0.42 11.64 -5.85
CA ASP A 140 -0.40 13.10 -5.65
C ASP A 140 -1.64 13.58 -4.84
N HIS A 141 -2.70 12.77 -4.71
CA HIS A 141 -3.84 13.04 -3.81
C HIS A 141 -4.05 11.91 -2.80
N HIS A 142 -4.87 10.90 -3.10
CA HIS A 142 -5.31 9.92 -2.10
C HIS A 142 -4.84 8.51 -2.42
N ILE A 143 -4.46 7.76 -1.39
CA ILE A 143 -4.36 6.30 -1.46
C ILE A 143 -5.43 5.72 -0.56
N ALA A 144 -6.34 4.93 -1.12
CA ALA A 144 -7.37 4.21 -0.37
C ALA A 144 -7.20 2.71 -0.57
N LEU A 145 -6.81 2.02 0.49
CA LEU A 145 -6.62 0.58 0.53
C LEU A 145 -7.76 -0.03 1.35
N SER A 146 -8.44 -1.02 0.79
CA SER A 146 -9.54 -1.70 1.47
C SER A 146 -9.54 -3.21 1.28
N SER A 147 -9.82 -3.92 2.36
CA SER A 147 -9.85 -5.38 2.41
C SER A 147 -10.97 -5.85 3.32
N LYS A 148 -11.73 -6.88 2.91
CA LYS A 148 -12.70 -7.55 3.82
C LYS A 148 -12.01 -8.49 4.82
N LYS A 149 -10.76 -8.88 4.57
CA LYS A 149 -9.91 -9.65 5.48
C LYS A 149 -8.66 -8.84 5.79
N ASP A 150 -7.47 -9.45 5.70
CA ASP A 150 -6.21 -8.81 6.06
C ASP A 150 -5.76 -7.83 4.98
N LEU A 151 -5.05 -6.79 5.42
CA LEU A 151 -4.41 -5.78 4.59
C LEU A 151 -2.95 -5.72 5.01
N ARG A 152 -2.06 -6.17 4.13
CA ARG A 152 -0.62 -6.27 4.40
C ARG A 152 0.18 -5.34 3.53
N THR A 153 1.01 -4.51 4.13
CA THR A 153 1.84 -3.50 3.45
C THR A 153 3.30 -3.48 3.89
N PHE A 154 3.72 -4.41 4.76
CA PHE A 154 5.01 -4.33 5.45
C PHE A 154 6.28 -4.38 4.58
N LEU A 155 6.22 -4.93 3.36
CA LEU A 155 7.38 -5.05 2.48
C LEU A 155 7.51 -3.91 1.47
N ASN A 156 6.66 -2.89 1.52
CA ASN A 156 6.70 -1.83 0.51
C ASN A 156 7.88 -0.89 0.71
N TYR A 157 8.50 -0.52 -0.40
CA TYR A 157 9.55 0.49 -0.42
C TYR A 157 8.97 1.88 -0.18
N ALA A 158 7.77 2.15 -0.71
CA ALA A 158 7.03 3.37 -0.47
C ALA A 158 5.51 3.13 -0.52
N LEU A 159 4.79 3.67 0.46
CA LEU A 159 3.34 3.85 0.46
C LEU A 159 3.06 5.30 0.86
N LYS A 160 2.89 6.18 -0.13
CA LYS A 160 2.92 7.64 0.08
C LYS A 160 1.78 8.35 -0.64
N ALA A 161 0.94 9.04 0.13
CA ALA A 161 -0.08 9.94 -0.39
C ALA A 161 0.25 11.38 0.02
N GLU A 162 0.25 12.33 -0.91
CA GLU A 162 0.38 13.76 -0.54
C GLU A 162 -0.89 14.25 0.18
N GLY A 163 -2.06 13.72 -0.17
CA GLY A 163 -3.33 13.98 0.50
C GLY A 163 -3.61 12.98 1.62
N ILE A 164 -4.47 12.00 1.38
CA ILE A 164 -4.95 11.07 2.43
C ILE A 164 -4.45 9.67 2.14
N LEU A 165 -3.83 9.04 3.13
CA LEU A 165 -3.61 7.61 3.16
C LEU A 165 -4.69 6.96 4.04
N SER A 166 -5.55 6.14 3.45
CA SER A 166 -6.64 5.44 4.13
C SER A 166 -6.45 3.93 4.03
N LEU A 167 -6.44 3.23 5.16
CA LEU A 167 -6.36 1.78 5.25
C LEU A 167 -7.61 1.26 5.98
N ILE A 168 -8.42 0.46 5.30
CA ILE A 168 -9.64 -0.13 5.86
C ILE A 168 -9.56 -1.64 5.74
N SER A 169 -9.63 -2.35 6.87
CA SER A 169 -9.47 -3.81 6.92
C SER A 169 -10.55 -4.45 7.79
N GLY A 170 -11.18 -5.50 7.29
CA GLY A 170 -12.03 -6.37 8.11
C GLY A 170 -11.22 -7.29 9.04
N GLY A 171 -9.91 -7.42 8.80
CA GLY A 171 -8.98 -8.22 9.58
C GLY A 171 -7.81 -7.38 10.09
N ILE A 172 -6.61 -7.91 9.89
CA ILE A 172 -5.36 -7.28 10.36
C ILE A 172 -4.94 -6.15 9.40
N VAL A 173 -4.33 -5.09 9.93
CA VAL A 173 -3.47 -4.18 9.18
C VAL A 173 -2.02 -4.34 9.63
N ASP A 174 -1.10 -4.52 8.67
CA ASP A 174 0.33 -4.43 8.90
C ASP A 174 1.02 -3.42 7.97
N GLY A 175 2.19 -2.95 8.40
CA GLY A 175 3.15 -2.23 7.58
C GLY A 175 3.29 -0.75 7.87
N ASN A 176 3.58 0.02 6.84
CA ASN A 176 4.00 1.41 6.95
C ASN A 176 3.51 2.26 5.79
N GLY A 177 3.27 3.53 6.07
CA GLY A 177 2.95 4.51 5.05
C GLY A 177 2.87 5.92 5.59
N SER A 178 2.84 6.88 4.67
CA SER A 178 2.71 8.29 5.00
C SER A 178 1.64 8.96 4.18
N GLY A 179 0.92 9.88 4.81
CA GLY A 179 -0.14 10.68 4.20
C GLY A 179 -0.04 12.14 4.67
N GLY A 180 -0.55 13.10 3.92
CA GLY A 180 -0.88 14.42 4.48
C GLY A 180 -1.80 14.26 5.70
N THR A 181 -2.75 13.31 5.61
CA THR A 181 -3.50 12.71 6.72
C THR A 181 -3.40 11.19 6.62
N VAL A 182 -3.40 10.49 7.76
CA VAL A 182 -3.49 9.02 7.80
C VAL A 182 -4.73 8.56 8.55
N LEU A 183 -5.51 7.67 7.95
CA LEU A 183 -6.72 7.07 8.52
C LEU A 183 -6.60 5.55 8.48
N ILE A 184 -6.78 4.89 9.62
CA ILE A 184 -6.73 3.44 9.73
C ILE A 184 -7.99 2.95 10.45
N GLU A 185 -8.78 2.12 9.79
CA GLU A 185 -9.84 1.34 10.41
C GLU A 185 -9.58 -0.15 10.21
N ALA A 186 -9.43 -0.91 11.29
CA ALA A 186 -9.08 -2.33 11.20
C ALA A 186 -9.74 -3.15 12.31
N ASN A 187 -9.66 -4.49 12.21
CA ASN A 187 -9.97 -5.33 13.36
C ASN A 187 -8.87 -5.21 14.41
N GLU A 188 -7.61 -5.34 13.98
CA GLU A 188 -6.41 -5.26 14.82
C GLU A 188 -5.20 -4.80 13.99
N LEU A 189 -4.15 -4.31 14.66
CA LEU A 189 -2.84 -4.12 14.05
C LEU A 189 -2.01 -5.40 14.26
N SER A 190 -1.21 -5.77 13.27
CA SER A 190 -0.31 -6.93 13.38
C SER A 190 0.70 -6.73 14.50
N ASP A 191 0.99 -7.77 15.27
CA ASP A 191 2.10 -7.81 16.22
C ASP A 191 3.36 -8.49 15.64
N GLU A 192 3.29 -9.03 14.41
CA GLU A 192 4.32 -9.85 13.77
C GLU A 192 5.43 -9.02 13.09
N PHE A 193 5.13 -7.79 12.66
CA PHE A 193 6.06 -6.89 11.97
C PHE A 193 5.95 -5.49 12.57
N SER A 194 7.09 -4.86 12.91
CA SER A 194 7.08 -3.51 13.51
C SER A 194 7.38 -2.43 12.48
N TYR A 195 6.37 -1.69 12.03
CA TYR A 195 6.52 -0.42 11.34
C TYR A 195 5.28 0.48 11.50
N GLY A 196 5.43 1.73 11.08
CA GLY A 196 4.67 2.87 11.57
C GLY A 196 4.04 3.75 10.49
N PHE A 197 3.18 4.66 10.94
CA PHE A 197 2.45 5.57 10.08
C PHE A 197 2.77 7.02 10.42
N SER A 198 2.83 7.87 9.38
CA SER A 198 3.11 9.30 9.57
C SER A 198 2.14 10.20 8.81
N ALA A 199 1.53 11.14 9.55
CA ALA A 199 0.78 12.24 8.99
C ALA A 199 1.64 13.50 9.00
N HIS A 200 1.92 14.09 7.82
CA HIS A 200 2.86 15.21 7.70
C HIS A 200 2.19 16.54 7.32
N GLY A 201 0.87 16.50 7.10
CA GLY A 201 0.12 17.60 6.51
C GLY A 201 0.47 17.82 5.04
N SER A 202 -0.39 18.53 4.33
CA SER A 202 -0.08 18.98 2.97
C SER A 202 -0.80 20.26 2.61
N GLU A 203 -0.21 21.01 1.67
CA GLU A 203 -0.84 22.20 1.11
C GLU A 203 -2.12 21.85 0.34
N PHE A 204 -2.20 20.64 -0.23
CA PHE A 204 -3.43 20.13 -0.84
C PHE A 204 -4.59 20.09 0.17
N LEU A 205 -4.41 19.46 1.33
CA LEU A 205 -5.46 19.35 2.34
C LEU A 205 -5.74 20.69 3.03
N LYS A 206 -4.70 21.46 3.32
CA LYS A 206 -4.80 22.77 3.98
C LYS A 206 -5.71 23.74 3.23
N ASN A 207 -5.68 23.70 1.90
CA ASN A 207 -6.46 24.58 1.04
C ASN A 207 -7.82 23.98 0.65
N ASP A 208 -8.16 22.78 1.11
CA ASP A 208 -9.46 22.16 0.88
C ASP A 208 -10.45 22.48 2.01
N ASN A 209 -11.58 23.11 1.69
CA ASN A 209 -12.56 23.55 2.68
C ASN A 209 -13.23 22.41 3.46
N LYS A 210 -13.23 21.19 2.93
CA LYS A 210 -13.85 20.02 3.58
C LYS A 210 -12.81 19.19 4.32
N LEU A 211 -11.58 19.14 3.82
CA LEU A 211 -10.52 18.27 4.33
C LEU A 211 -9.47 19.01 5.19
N SER A 212 -9.47 20.34 5.21
CA SER A 212 -8.53 21.14 6.01
C SER A 212 -8.54 20.81 7.50
N SER A 213 -9.69 20.40 8.04
CA SER A 213 -9.84 20.01 9.45
C SER A 213 -9.08 18.73 9.84
N ILE A 214 -8.77 17.88 8.87
CA ILE A 214 -8.04 16.62 9.11
C ILE A 214 -6.57 16.71 8.69
N ASN A 215 -6.15 17.83 8.09
CA ASN A 215 -4.80 18.02 7.59
C ASN A 215 -3.76 17.77 8.69
N GLY A 216 -2.82 16.87 8.47
CA GLY A 216 -1.76 16.55 9.43
C GLY A 216 -2.17 15.59 10.55
N ASN A 217 -3.42 15.12 10.58
CA ASN A 217 -3.89 14.21 11.62
C ASN A 217 -3.58 12.74 11.27
N LEU A 218 -3.41 11.93 12.31
CA LEU A 218 -3.34 10.47 12.23
C LEU A 218 -4.45 9.90 13.11
N SER A 219 -5.31 9.07 12.52
CA SER A 219 -6.39 8.40 13.27
C SER A 219 -6.33 6.90 13.11
N VAL A 220 -6.41 6.18 14.23
CA VAL A 220 -6.49 4.72 14.27
C VAL A 220 -7.72 4.29 15.05
N LEU A 221 -8.58 3.53 14.39
CA LEU A 221 -9.79 2.95 14.95
C LEU A 221 -9.72 1.42 14.81
N LEU A 222 -9.59 0.73 15.94
CA LEU A 222 -9.59 -0.73 15.95
C LEU A 222 -10.89 -1.28 16.50
N ASN A 223 -11.39 -2.36 15.91
CA ASN A 223 -12.52 -3.08 16.48
C ASN A 223 -12.12 -3.83 17.75
N LYS A 224 -10.87 -4.31 17.87
CA LYS A 224 -10.31 -4.95 19.08
C LYS A 224 -9.43 -4.00 19.91
N ASP A 225 -8.76 -4.56 20.93
CA ASP A 225 -7.73 -3.90 21.72
C ASP A 225 -6.63 -3.30 20.83
N PHE A 226 -6.12 -2.15 21.25
CA PHE A 226 -4.95 -1.51 20.66
C PHE A 226 -3.74 -1.86 21.51
N ILE A 227 -2.96 -2.84 21.07
CA ILE A 227 -1.79 -3.34 21.80
C ILE A 227 -0.57 -3.12 20.92
N LEU A 228 0.37 -2.28 21.38
CA LEU A 228 1.68 -2.17 20.74
C LEU A 228 2.73 -2.85 21.60
N LYS A 229 3.46 -3.76 20.97
CA LYS A 229 4.56 -4.51 21.58
C LYS A 229 5.73 -4.59 20.60
N PRO A 230 6.93 -4.14 20.97
CA PRO A 230 8.14 -4.36 20.20
C PRO A 230 8.43 -5.85 20.03
N LEU A 231 8.80 -6.28 18.83
CA LEU A 231 9.11 -7.68 18.53
C LEU A 231 10.40 -8.17 19.20
N LYS A 232 10.35 -9.42 19.70
CA LYS A 232 11.42 -10.02 20.53
C LYS A 232 12.66 -10.50 19.75
N SER A 233 12.54 -10.98 18.50
CA SER A 233 13.52 -11.92 17.96
C SER A 233 14.43 -11.44 16.83
N ASN A 234 14.16 -10.31 16.15
CA ASN A 234 14.82 -10.01 14.85
C ASN A 234 15.57 -8.66 14.80
N GLY A 235 15.69 -7.95 15.92
CA GLY A 235 16.51 -6.72 16.01
C GLY A 235 15.98 -5.49 15.26
N ARG A 236 14.78 -5.55 14.66
CA ARG A 236 14.10 -4.42 14.01
C ARG A 236 12.64 -4.46 14.43
N GLY A 237 12.29 -3.61 15.39
CA GLY A 237 11.08 -3.82 16.18
C GLY A 237 10.50 -2.55 16.78
N ALA A 238 10.59 -1.40 16.10
CA ALA A 238 10.07 -0.13 16.62
C ALA A 238 8.69 0.17 16.05
N TRP A 239 7.75 0.54 16.92
CA TRP A 239 6.49 1.16 16.51
C TRP A 239 6.68 2.67 16.45
N SER A 240 6.23 3.31 15.38
CA SER A 240 6.24 4.77 15.28
C SER A 240 4.91 5.28 14.72
N LEU A 241 4.19 6.07 15.51
CA LEU A 241 3.05 6.84 15.03
C LEU A 241 3.42 8.30 15.15
N SER A 242 3.40 9.03 14.04
CA SER A 242 3.72 10.45 14.03
C SER A 242 2.67 11.27 13.31
N ALA A 243 2.36 12.44 13.84
CA ALA A 243 1.44 13.38 13.23
C ALA A 243 1.98 14.82 13.36
N LEU A 244 1.81 15.61 12.31
CA LEU A 244 2.01 17.05 12.36
C LEU A 244 1.01 17.67 13.33
N ASN A 245 -0.26 17.24 13.23
CA ASN A 245 -1.33 17.67 14.11
C ASN A 245 -1.74 16.50 15.02
N ASP A 246 -3.02 16.16 15.13
CA ASP A 246 -3.49 15.27 16.20
C ASP A 246 -3.25 13.78 15.91
N ILE A 247 -2.97 13.02 16.96
CA ILE A 247 -3.11 11.55 16.97
C ILE A 247 -4.40 11.19 17.72
N ASP A 248 -5.34 10.52 17.06
CA ASP A 248 -6.55 9.95 17.69
C ASP A 248 -6.51 8.42 17.61
N ILE A 249 -6.44 7.75 18.76
CA ILE A 249 -6.40 6.29 18.84
C ILE A 249 -7.60 5.80 19.63
N ARG A 250 -8.38 4.90 19.02
CA ARG A 250 -9.60 4.35 19.58
C ARG A 250 -9.65 2.83 19.45
N SER A 251 -10.00 2.17 20.55
CA SER A 251 -10.36 0.74 20.57
C SER A 251 -11.86 0.61 20.86
N LYS A 252 -12.64 0.03 19.94
CA LYS A 252 -14.10 -0.11 20.10
C LYS A 252 -14.46 -1.16 21.16
N GLN A 253 -13.75 -2.29 21.19
CA GLN A 253 -14.08 -3.40 22.09
C GLN A 253 -13.24 -3.45 23.37
N GLY A 254 -12.15 -2.69 23.51
CA GLY A 254 -11.39 -2.78 24.75
C GLY A 254 -10.21 -1.83 24.93
N LYS A 255 -9.07 -2.41 25.30
CA LYS A 255 -7.93 -1.78 26.01
C LYS A 255 -6.96 -1.10 25.04
N ILE A 256 -6.33 -0.02 25.49
CA ILE A 256 -5.08 0.50 24.92
C ILE A 256 -3.93 0.07 25.82
N GLU A 257 -2.95 -0.64 25.25
CA GLU A 257 -1.77 -1.15 25.94
C GLU A 257 -0.48 -0.85 25.20
N PHE A 258 0.50 -0.30 25.94
CA PHE A 258 1.87 -0.19 25.49
C PHE A 258 2.75 -1.09 26.33
N ILE A 259 3.31 -2.13 25.72
CA ILE A 259 4.18 -3.10 26.39
C ILE A 259 5.61 -2.85 25.93
N GLY A 260 6.44 -2.31 26.82
CA GLY A 260 7.88 -2.19 26.56
C GLY A 260 8.56 -3.57 26.55
N ASP A 261 9.70 -3.67 25.88
CA ASP A 261 10.55 -4.88 25.90
C ASP A 261 11.92 -4.57 26.52
N LEU A 262 12.39 -5.44 27.41
CA LEU A 262 13.75 -5.39 27.97
C LEU A 262 14.65 -6.23 27.06
N TYR A 263 15.39 -5.60 26.15
CA TYR A 263 16.36 -6.33 25.33
C TYR A 263 17.79 -6.06 25.82
N PHE A 264 18.43 -7.10 26.36
CA PHE A 264 19.85 -7.15 26.66
C PHE A 264 20.58 -7.72 25.43
N SER A 265 20.99 -6.88 24.49
CA SER A 265 22.00 -7.26 23.49
C SER A 265 23.28 -6.45 23.66
N SER A 266 24.40 -7.08 23.33
CA SER A 266 25.74 -6.47 23.22
C SER A 266 25.82 -5.35 22.16
N THR A 267 24.75 -5.10 21.43
CA THR A 267 24.55 -3.95 20.52
C THR A 267 23.30 -3.17 20.94
N PRO A 268 23.40 -1.85 21.20
CA PRO A 268 22.31 -1.04 21.71
C PRO A 268 21.48 -0.53 20.53
N THR A 269 20.57 -1.36 20.00
CA THR A 269 19.42 -0.81 19.27
C THR A 269 18.24 -0.82 20.22
N PRO A 270 17.97 0.31 20.88
CA PRO A 270 16.86 0.35 21.80
C PRO A 270 15.54 0.15 21.05
N ARG A 271 14.68 -0.70 21.62
CA ARG A 271 13.34 -1.00 21.09
C ARG A 271 12.36 -0.06 21.77
N PHE A 272 11.73 0.81 21.00
CA PHE A 272 10.81 1.81 21.54
C PHE A 272 9.47 1.76 20.81
N ILE A 273 8.44 2.20 21.54
CA ILE A 273 7.18 2.66 20.97
C ILE A 273 7.30 4.18 20.95
N ASP A 274 7.33 4.78 19.76
CA ASP A 274 7.37 6.23 19.57
C ASP A 274 6.00 6.72 19.10
N ILE A 275 5.36 7.59 19.87
CA ILE A 275 4.10 8.23 19.52
C ILE A 275 4.32 9.73 19.65
N LYS A 276 4.30 10.44 18.52
CA LYS A 276 4.67 11.85 18.45
C LYS A 276 3.63 12.67 17.71
N SER A 277 3.06 13.64 18.40
CA SER A 277 2.27 14.72 17.79
C SER A 277 2.91 16.08 18.11
N LEU A 278 2.78 17.07 17.22
CA LEU A 278 3.14 18.46 17.54
C LEU A 278 1.98 19.27 18.12
N ALA A 279 0.73 18.87 17.89
CA ALA A 279 -0.46 19.64 18.27
C ALA A 279 -1.29 19.01 19.42
N GLY A 280 -1.14 17.70 19.68
CA GLY A 280 -1.88 16.99 20.72
C GLY A 280 -2.50 15.67 20.24
N GLY A 281 -3.50 15.18 20.96
CA GLY A 281 -4.16 13.93 20.63
C GLY A 281 -4.99 13.35 21.75
N GLY A 282 -5.72 12.28 21.45
CA GLY A 282 -6.59 11.57 22.38
C GLY A 282 -6.43 10.05 22.27
N PHE A 283 -6.49 9.38 23.42
CA PHE A 283 -6.61 7.93 23.53
C PHE A 283 -7.97 7.60 24.13
N VAL A 284 -8.80 6.84 23.43
CA VAL A 284 -10.15 6.47 23.90
C VAL A 284 -10.28 4.94 23.96
N ALA A 285 -10.41 4.44 25.19
CA ALA A 285 -10.55 3.01 25.49
C ALA A 285 -11.25 2.79 26.84
N GLN A 286 -11.70 1.56 27.09
CA GLN A 286 -12.23 1.19 28.41
C GLN A 286 -11.14 1.12 29.48
N ARG A 287 -9.90 0.81 29.06
CA ARG A 287 -8.73 0.67 29.94
C ARG A 287 -7.49 1.16 29.19
N PHE A 288 -6.64 1.90 29.88
CA PHE A 288 -5.34 2.38 29.36
C PHE A 288 -4.23 1.89 30.27
N GLU A 289 -3.20 1.27 29.70
CA GLU A 289 -2.05 0.76 30.44
C GLU A 289 -0.71 0.98 29.73
N MET A 290 0.31 1.22 30.55
CA MET A 290 1.70 1.17 30.15
C MET A 290 2.41 0.17 31.05
N GLN A 291 3.04 -0.85 30.46
CA GLN A 291 3.73 -1.91 31.19
C GLN A 291 5.19 -2.00 30.74
N SER A 292 6.09 -2.20 31.70
CA SER A 292 7.43 -2.71 31.41
C SER A 292 7.36 -4.22 31.15
N ALA A 293 8.32 -4.77 30.41
CA ALA A 293 8.41 -6.23 30.23
C ALA A 293 8.42 -6.94 31.60
N PRO A 294 7.65 -8.04 31.78
CA PRO A 294 7.77 -8.86 32.98
C PRO A 294 9.19 -9.44 33.06
N ASN A 295 9.80 -9.32 34.24
CA ASN A 295 11.12 -9.87 34.58
C ASN A 295 11.16 -11.40 34.45
#